data_AF-A0A0V8JPW6-F1
#
_entry.id   AF-A0A0V8JPW6-F1
#
_cell.length_a   1.000
_cell.length_b   1.000
_cell.length_c   1.000
_cell.angle_alpha   90.00
_cell.angle_beta   90.00
_cell.angle_gamma   90.00
#
_symmetry.space_group_name_H-M   'P 1'
#
loop_
_entity.id
_entity.type
_entity.pdbx_description
1 polymer ?
#
loop_
_entity_poly.entity_id
_entity_poly.type
_entity_poly.pdbx_seq_one_letter_code
_entity_poly.pdbx_strand_id
1 'polypeptide(L)'
;MLVIKALTNIHEDWGESFEDFCIYYQLDVGLEGVEGASDMFSFEVISPARLNNVIEDIEIGRGYLIMKDYDQNKVEQTVKRLVEMSREEDLDDALKNLSKYFRWDMDN
;
A
#
# COMPACT_ATOMS: atom_id res chain seq x y z
N MET A 1 -15.26 9.94 -8.29
CA MET A 1 -14.22 10.13 -7.26
C MET A 1 -13.49 8.82 -7.04
N LEU A 2 -12.16 8.81 -6.84
CA LEU A 2 -11.40 7.60 -6.54
C LEU A 2 -11.79 7.05 -5.16
N VAL A 3 -12.09 5.75 -5.11
CA VAL A 3 -12.44 5.02 -3.89
C VAL A 3 -11.71 3.69 -3.81
N ILE A 4 -11.53 3.19 -2.59
CA ILE A 4 -11.04 1.83 -2.36
C ILE A 4 -12.15 0.84 -2.71
N LYS A 5 -11.86 -0.10 -3.60
CA LYS A 5 -12.73 -1.22 -3.97
C LYS A 5 -12.44 -2.44 -3.10
N ALA A 6 -11.17 -2.72 -2.86
CA ALA A 6 -10.71 -3.75 -1.94
C ALA A 6 -9.34 -3.38 -1.35
N LEU A 7 -9.09 -3.88 -0.14
CA LEU A 7 -7.76 -3.89 0.48
C LEU A 7 -7.55 -5.30 1.02
N THR A 8 -6.68 -6.05 0.37
CA THR A 8 -6.53 -7.48 0.59
C THR A 8 -5.14 -7.75 1.12
N ASN A 9 -5.06 -8.43 2.25
CA ASN A 9 -3.81 -9.03 2.72
C ASN A 9 -3.58 -10.32 1.90
N ILE A 10 -2.51 -10.34 1.11
CA ILE A 10 -2.20 -11.42 0.18
C ILE A 10 -1.28 -12.46 0.82
N HIS A 11 -0.35 -12.00 1.65
CA HIS A 11 0.64 -12.86 2.31
C HIS A 11 1.18 -12.19 3.56
N GLU A 12 1.44 -12.99 4.59
CA GLU A 12 2.09 -12.55 5.81
C GLU A 12 3.36 -13.35 6.05
N ASP A 13 4.48 -12.65 6.23
CA ASP A 13 5.74 -13.23 6.64
C ASP A 13 6.07 -12.72 8.05
N TRP A 14 5.93 -13.62 9.02
CA TRP A 14 6.32 -13.43 10.41
C TRP A 14 7.60 -14.21 10.68
N GLY A 15 8.63 -13.51 11.13
CA GLY A 15 9.89 -14.11 11.55
C GLY A 15 9.81 -14.77 12.92
N GLU A 16 10.96 -14.89 13.59
CA GLU A 16 11.05 -15.56 14.89
C GLU A 16 10.41 -14.75 16.04
N SER A 17 10.21 -13.45 15.85
CA SER A 17 9.63 -12.55 16.84
C SER A 17 8.51 -11.70 16.23
N PHE A 18 7.59 -11.22 17.08
CA PHE A 18 6.49 -10.33 16.67
C PHE A 18 6.99 -8.98 16.13
N GLU A 19 8.24 -8.60 16.39
CA GLU A 19 8.84 -7.36 15.86
C GLU A 19 9.41 -7.55 14.44
N ASP A 20 9.49 -8.79 13.95
CA ASP A 20 10.06 -9.14 12.65
C ASP A 20 8.95 -9.57 11.68
N PHE A 21 8.29 -8.59 11.07
CA PHE A 21 7.21 -8.85 10.11
C PHE A 21 7.35 -8.09 8.78
N CYS A 22 6.81 -8.71 7.74
CA CYS A 22 6.51 -8.12 6.44
C CYS A 22 5.16 -8.66 5.96
N ILE A 23 4.17 -7.79 5.71
CA ILE A 23 2.84 -8.19 5.29
C ILE A 23 2.52 -7.54 3.96
N TYR A 24 2.15 -8.35 2.98
CA TYR A 24 1.94 -7.96 1.59
C TYR A 24 0.46 -7.64 1.37
N TYR A 25 0.21 -6.43 0.90
CA TYR A 25 -1.13 -5.95 0.58
C TYR A 25 -1.30 -5.68 -0.90
N GLN A 26 -2.51 -5.98 -1.36
CA GLN A 26 -3.06 -5.50 -2.62
C GLN A 26 -4.15 -4.47 -2.32
N LEU A 27 -4.07 -3.34 -3.01
CA LEU A 27 -5.04 -2.26 -2.96
C LEU A 27 -5.69 -2.13 -4.33
N ASP A 28 -6.98 -2.42 -4.41
CA ASP A 28 -7.79 -2.18 -5.59
C ASP A 28 -8.52 -0.84 -5.43
N VAL A 29 -8.30 0.09 -6.35
CA VAL A 29 -8.98 1.40 -6.38
C VAL A 29 -9.76 1.56 -7.68
N GLY A 30 -10.81 2.36 -7.65
CA GLY A 30 -11.57 2.66 -8.86
C GLY A 30 -12.53 3.82 -8.67
N LEU A 31 -13.28 4.16 -9.72
CA LEU A 31 -14.26 5.23 -9.65
C LEU A 31 -15.50 4.80 -8.85
N GLU A 32 -15.95 5.69 -7.96
CA GLU A 32 -17.21 5.55 -7.26
C GLU A 32 -18.38 5.32 -8.24
N GLY A 33 -19.26 4.36 -7.93
CA GLY A 33 -20.39 4.00 -8.78
C GLY A 33 -20.08 3.13 -10.00
N VAL A 34 -18.80 2.88 -10.33
CA VAL A 34 -18.40 1.95 -11.38
C VAL A 34 -18.13 0.57 -10.78
N GLU A 35 -18.89 -0.44 -11.21
CA GLU A 35 -18.71 -1.83 -10.77
C GLU A 35 -17.66 -2.56 -11.61
N GLY A 36 -16.88 -3.44 -10.99
CA GLY A 36 -15.94 -4.35 -11.66
C GLY A 36 -14.67 -3.73 -12.25
N ALA A 37 -14.61 -2.42 -12.46
CA ALA A 37 -13.40 -1.73 -12.92
C ALA A 37 -12.55 -1.24 -11.73
N SER A 38 -11.31 -1.73 -11.64
CA SER A 38 -10.33 -1.28 -10.66
C SER A 38 -8.90 -1.37 -11.19
N ASP A 39 -8.07 -0.47 -10.68
CA ASP A 39 -6.62 -0.47 -10.81
C ASP A 39 -6.00 -1.07 -9.54
N MET A 40 -4.96 -1.87 -9.73
CA MET A 40 -4.34 -2.67 -8.68
C MET A 40 -2.98 -2.09 -8.29
N PHE A 41 -2.79 -1.89 -7.00
CA PHE A 41 -1.54 -1.45 -6.40
C PHE A 41 -1.06 -2.47 -5.36
N SER A 42 0.24 -2.53 -5.14
CA SER A 42 0.85 -3.34 -4.10
C SER A 42 1.72 -2.51 -3.15
N PHE A 43 1.74 -2.93 -1.89
CA PHE A 43 2.63 -2.38 -0.86
C PHE A 43 2.89 -3.40 0.25
N GLU A 44 3.98 -3.24 0.98
CA GLU A 44 4.26 -4.01 2.19
C GLU A 44 4.11 -3.17 3.44
N VAL A 45 3.48 -3.75 4.46
CA VAL A 45 3.55 -3.28 5.83
C VAL A 45 4.75 -3.97 6.49
N ILE A 46 5.81 -3.21 6.76
CA ILE A 46 7.11 -3.77 7.17
C ILE A 46 7.56 -3.19 8.51
N SER A 47 8.08 -4.07 9.36
CA SER A 47 8.71 -3.66 10.62
C SER A 47 10.08 -3.02 10.41
N PRO A 48 10.53 -2.09 11.27
CA PRO A 48 11.91 -1.61 11.23
C PRO A 48 12.96 -2.72 11.36
N ALA A 49 12.68 -3.76 12.15
CA ALA A 49 13.60 -4.89 12.31
C ALA A 49 13.74 -5.68 11.00
N ARG A 50 12.63 -6.00 10.32
CA ARG A 50 12.67 -6.66 9.01
C ARG A 50 13.29 -5.76 7.95
N LEU A 51 12.94 -4.47 7.94
CA LEU A 51 13.44 -3.50 6.96
C LEU A 51 14.97 -3.41 6.99
N ASN A 52 15.57 -3.44 8.19
CA ASN A 52 17.01 -3.43 8.37
C ASN A 52 17.73 -4.64 7.73
N ASN A 53 17.02 -5.74 7.50
CA ASN A 53 17.57 -6.95 6.90
C ASN A 53 17.41 -7.00 5.37
N VAL A 54 16.54 -6.16 4.79
CA VAL A 54 16.24 -6.16 3.35
C VAL A 54 16.75 -4.92 2.61
N ILE A 55 17.04 -3.82 3.33
CA ILE A 55 17.71 -2.65 2.74
C ILE A 55 19.21 -2.95 2.58
N GLU A 56 19.78 -2.58 1.44
CA GLU A 56 21.23 -2.67 1.21
C GLU A 56 21.99 -1.46 1.80
N ASP A 57 21.75 -0.26 1.28
CA ASP A 57 22.43 0.99 1.73
C ASP A 57 21.44 2.17 1.72
N ILE A 58 20.83 2.45 0.57
CA ILE A 58 19.83 3.50 0.40
C ILE A 58 18.67 2.96 -0.43
N GLU A 59 17.45 3.14 0.07
CA GLU A 59 16.21 2.74 -0.60
C GLU A 59 15.24 3.92 -0.67
N ILE A 60 14.57 4.09 -1.82
CA ILE A 60 13.43 4.99 -1.90
C ILE A 60 12.23 4.21 -1.35
N GLY A 61 11.71 4.60 -0.18
CA GLY A 61 10.68 3.86 0.59
C GLY A 61 9.30 3.69 -0.07
N ARG A 62 9.20 3.82 -1.39
CA ARG A 62 8.00 3.61 -2.19
C ARG A 62 7.52 2.16 -2.05
N GLY A 63 6.25 1.99 -1.75
CA GLY A 63 5.63 0.68 -1.53
C GLY A 63 5.84 0.13 -0.11
N TYR A 64 6.51 0.86 0.80
CA TYR A 64 6.63 0.48 2.20
C TYR A 64 5.77 1.34 3.12
N LEU A 65 4.95 0.69 3.94
CA LEU A 65 4.31 1.27 5.11
C LEU A 65 5.03 0.76 6.36
N ILE A 66 5.97 1.57 6.86
CA ILE A 66 6.84 1.18 7.96
C ILE A 66 6.12 1.33 9.30
N MET A 67 6.00 0.25 10.06
CA MET A 67 5.24 0.22 11.31
C MET A 67 5.98 -0.59 12.39
N LYS A 68 6.07 -0.07 13.61
CA LYS A 68 6.82 -0.73 14.71
C LYS A 68 6.08 -1.95 15.29
N ASP A 69 4.76 -1.86 15.38
CA ASP A 69 3.89 -2.88 15.96
C ASP A 69 2.65 -2.98 15.08
N TYR A 70 2.35 -4.19 14.60
CA TYR A 70 1.36 -4.38 13.57
C TYR A 70 -0.06 -4.15 14.07
N ASP A 71 -0.76 -3.22 13.41
CA ASP A 71 -2.15 -2.87 13.69
C ASP A 71 -2.90 -2.66 12.38
N GLN A 72 -3.72 -3.64 12.00
CA GLN A 72 -4.52 -3.61 10.78
C GLN A 72 -5.40 -2.36 10.68
N ASN A 73 -5.96 -1.86 11.79
CA ASN A 73 -6.82 -0.68 11.75
C ASN A 73 -6.02 0.57 11.34
N LYS A 74 -4.78 0.68 11.80
CA LYS A 74 -3.89 1.79 11.41
C LYS A 74 -3.46 1.68 9.95
N VAL A 75 -3.23 0.46 9.45
CA VAL A 75 -2.97 0.22 8.02
C VAL A 75 -4.16 0.73 7.20
N GLU A 76 -5.37 0.27 7.49
CA GLU A 76 -6.59 0.67 6.77
C GLU A 76 -6.82 2.19 6.81
N GLN A 77 -6.66 2.82 7.98
CA GLN A 77 -6.81 4.27 8.13
C GLN A 77 -5.76 5.03 7.32
N THR A 78 -4.52 4.54 7.28
CA THR A 78 -3.43 5.18 6.55
C THR A 78 -3.64 5.07 5.05
N VAL A 79 -4.03 3.89 4.56
CA VAL A 79 -4.35 3.66 3.14
C VAL A 79 -5.55 4.52 2.71
N LYS A 80 -6.62 4.57 3.51
CA LYS A 80 -7.78 5.47 3.25
C LYS A 80 -7.33 6.92 3.10
N ARG A 81 -6.52 7.42 4.04
CA ARG A 81 -5.99 8.79 3.99
C ARG A 81 -5.16 9.03 2.73
N LEU A 82 -4.30 8.09 2.34
CA LEU A 82 -3.47 8.24 1.13
C LEU A 82 -4.31 8.25 -0.15
N VAL A 83 -5.31 7.38 -0.25
CA VAL A 83 -6.25 7.37 -1.39
C VAL A 83 -7.06 8.68 -1.44
N GLU A 84 -7.49 9.20 -0.29
CA GLU A 84 -8.17 10.49 -0.21
C GLU A 84 -7.28 11.66 -0.63
N MET A 85 -6.01 11.66 -0.21
CA MET A 85 -5.02 12.69 -0.58
C MET A 85 -4.62 12.65 -2.05
N SER A 86 -4.79 11.50 -2.71
CA SER A 86 -4.52 11.33 -4.14
C SER A 86 -5.74 11.62 -5.03
N ARG A 87 -6.86 12.08 -4.48
CA ARG A 87 -8.05 12.42 -5.28
C ARG A 87 -7.76 13.61 -6.18
N GLU A 88 -7.99 13.41 -7.47
CA GLU A 88 -7.94 14.44 -8.51
C GLU A 88 -9.26 14.43 -9.32
N GLU A 89 -9.45 15.42 -10.19
CA GLU A 89 -10.57 15.45 -11.14
C GLU A 89 -10.44 14.37 -12.22
N ASP A 90 -9.21 14.14 -12.68
CA ASP A 90 -8.86 13.12 -13.66
C ASP A 90 -8.40 11.83 -12.97
N LEU A 91 -8.85 10.68 -13.49
CA LEU A 91 -8.52 9.37 -12.90
C LEU A 91 -7.04 9.04 -13.07
N ASP A 92 -6.46 9.29 -14.24
CA ASP A 92 -5.07 8.93 -14.52
C ASP A 92 -4.13 9.74 -13.62
N ASP A 93 -4.46 11.00 -13.37
CA ASP A 93 -3.68 11.84 -12.46
C ASP A 93 -3.85 11.41 -10.99
N ALA A 94 -5.04 10.96 -10.59
CA ALA A 94 -5.25 10.37 -9.26
C ALA A 94 -4.42 9.08 -9.06
N LEU A 95 -4.38 8.21 -10.08
CA LEU A 95 -3.60 6.97 -10.07
C LEU A 95 -2.09 7.25 -10.03
N LYS A 96 -1.59 8.21 -10.83
CA LYS A 96 -0.19 8.67 -10.78
C LYS A 96 0.18 9.29 -9.43
N ASN A 97 -0.75 9.98 -8.78
CA ASN A 97 -0.51 10.50 -7.44
C ASN A 97 -0.43 9.38 -6.41
N LEU A 98 -1.29 8.37 -6.52
CA LEU A 98 -1.25 7.20 -5.65
C LEU A 98 0.01 6.35 -5.85
N SER A 99 0.53 6.28 -7.08
CA SER A 99 1.75 5.54 -7.41
C SER A 99 3.02 6.11 -6.76
N LYS A 100 2.96 7.33 -6.22
CA LYS A 100 4.05 7.89 -5.38
C LYS A 100 4.24 7.12 -4.07
N TYR A 101 3.19 6.48 -3.57
CA TYR A 101 3.19 5.76 -2.30
C TYR A 101 3.22 4.25 -2.50
N PHE A 102 2.49 3.74 -3.48
CA PHE A 102 2.34 2.30 -3.74
C PHE A 102 2.89 1.93 -5.12
N ARG A 103 3.20 0.66 -5.33
CA ARG A 103 3.64 0.17 -6.65
C ARG A 103 2.41 -0.14 -7.48
N TRP A 104 2.31 0.46 -8.67
CA TRP A 104 1.20 0.20 -9.58
C TRP A 104 1.58 -0.95 -10.52
N ASP A 105 0.68 -1.90 -10.76
CA ASP A 105 1.03 -3.03 -11.65
C ASP A 105 1.28 -2.62 -13.11
N MET A 106 0.79 -1.43 -13.48
CA MET A 106 1.00 -0.81 -14.79
C MET A 106 2.33 -0.02 -14.88
N ASP A 107 3.13 0.06 -13.81
CA ASP A 107 4.45 0.71 -13.83
C ASP A 107 5.52 -0.11 -14.60
N ASN A 108 5.18 -1.31 -15.09
CA ASN A 108 6.08 -2.20 -15.83
C ASN A 108 6.34 -1.77 -17.28
#